data_AF-U5NDP4-F1
#
_entry.id   AF-U5NDP4-F1
#
_cell.length_a   1.000
_cell.length_b   1.000
_cell.length_c   1.000
_cell.angle_alpha   90.00
_cell.angle_beta   90.00
_cell.angle_gamma   90.00
#
_symmetry.space_group_name_H-M   'P 1'
#
loop_
_entity.id
_entity.type
_entity.pdbx_description
1 polymer ?
#
loop_
_entity_poly.entity_id
_entity_poly.type
_entity_poly.pdbx_seq_one_letter_code
_entity_poly.pdbx_strand_id
1 'polypeptide(L)'
;MPEQDEWIRRRIRMCYWKQWRWPRTKIKNLLALGISLKSAIQHGVSSNSYWQMSRTPVINQAISNVWLQEQGLLSVKDLWCKAQGYMVMKRKTLSSEPACSTAHCGPARWVVWGATVRSRCLPD
;
A
#
# COMPACT_ATOMS: atom_id res chain seq x y z
N MET A 1 17.03 -7.21 -14.81
CA MET A 1 16.86 -5.81 -15.24
C MET A 1 16.01 -5.00 -14.26
N PRO A 2 16.39 -4.89 -12.97
CA PRO A 2 15.67 -4.05 -12.00
C PRO A 2 16.00 -2.55 -12.14
N GLU A 3 17.21 -2.22 -12.58
CA GLU A 3 17.72 -0.83 -12.64
C GLU A 3 16.93 0.05 -13.61
N GLN A 4 16.54 -0.51 -14.77
CA GLN A 4 15.80 0.21 -15.80
C GLN A 4 14.36 0.52 -15.35
N ASP A 5 13.72 -0.44 -14.69
CA ASP A 5 12.35 -0.30 -14.19
C ASP A 5 12.26 0.76 -13.07
N GLU A 6 13.26 0.84 -12.19
CA GLU A 6 13.32 1.85 -11.14
C GLU A 6 13.45 3.27 -11.69
N TRP A 7 14.27 3.46 -12.71
CA TRP A 7 14.44 4.76 -13.37
C TRP A 7 13.15 5.24 -14.04
N ILE A 8 12.45 4.33 -14.74
CA ILE A 8 11.15 4.63 -15.38
C ILE A 8 10.11 5.03 -14.33
N ARG A 9 9.96 4.24 -13.26
CA ARG A 9 8.99 4.56 -12.19
C ARG A 9 9.29 5.90 -11.54
N ARG A 10 10.57 6.22 -11.31
CA ARG A 10 10.96 7.53 -10.78
C ARG A 10 10.59 8.68 -11.71
N ARG A 11 10.82 8.53 -13.03
CA ARG A 11 10.41 9.51 -14.04
C ARG A 11 8.90 9.71 -14.06
N ILE A 12 8.12 8.64 -13.95
CA ILE A 12 6.66 8.72 -13.87
C ILE A 12 6.20 9.49 -12.63
N ARG A 13 6.78 9.22 -11.45
CA ARG A 13 6.49 9.98 -10.22
C ARG A 13 6.80 11.46 -10.39
N MET A 14 7.91 11.78 -11.05
CA MET A 14 8.27 13.17 -11.38
C MET A 14 7.23 13.82 -12.31
N CYS A 15 6.70 13.09 -13.30
CA CYS A 15 5.65 13.59 -14.19
C CYS A 15 4.35 13.92 -13.44
N TYR A 16 3.89 13.04 -12.55
CA TYR A 16 2.74 13.31 -11.68
C TYR A 16 2.99 14.54 -10.81
N TRP A 17 4.18 14.64 -10.22
CA TRP A 17 4.54 15.79 -9.39
C TRP A 17 4.57 17.11 -10.18
N LYS A 18 4.98 17.07 -11.46
CA LYS A 18 4.94 18.21 -12.38
C LYS A 18 3.52 18.57 -12.79
N GLN A 19 2.64 17.57 -12.96
CA GLN A 19 1.22 17.78 -13.24
C GLN A 19 0.53 18.55 -12.11
N TRP A 20 0.94 18.32 -10.86
CA TRP A 20 0.42 19.02 -9.69
C TRP A 20 1.10 20.39 -9.51
N ARG A 21 0.72 21.36 -10.36
CA ARG A 21 1.34 22.68 -10.41
C ARG A 21 1.28 23.48 -9.10
N TRP A 22 0.17 23.37 -8.36
CA TRP A 22 -0.11 24.20 -7.18
C TRP A 22 0.08 23.42 -5.87
N PRO A 23 0.62 24.03 -4.80
CA PRO A 23 0.85 23.35 -3.52
C PRO A 23 -0.45 22.83 -2.90
N ARG A 24 -1.56 23.59 -3.05
CA ARG A 24 -2.89 23.15 -2.62
C ARG A 24 -3.33 21.86 -3.31
N THR A 25 -3.07 21.73 -4.61
CA THR A 25 -3.40 20.53 -5.39
C THR A 25 -2.52 19.34 -4.99
N LYS A 26 -1.21 19.58 -4.76
CA LYS A 26 -0.30 18.53 -4.25
C LYS A 26 -0.81 17.97 -2.93
N ILE A 27 -1.14 18.84 -1.97
CA ILE A 27 -1.63 18.42 -0.65
C ILE A 27 -2.94 17.64 -0.78
N LYS A 28 -3.91 18.14 -1.58
CA LYS A 28 -5.18 17.44 -1.82
C LYS A 28 -4.98 16.05 -2.41
N ASN A 29 -4.12 15.91 -3.41
CA ASN A 29 -3.86 14.63 -4.06
C ASN A 29 -3.12 13.65 -3.15
N LEU A 30 -2.16 14.15 -2.36
CA LEU A 30 -1.45 13.34 -1.36
C LEU A 30 -2.40 12.82 -0.27
N LEU A 31 -3.35 13.64 0.18
CA LEU A 31 -4.39 13.23 1.13
C LEU A 31 -5.33 12.18 0.51
N ALA A 32 -5.72 12.36 -0.75
CA ALA A 32 -6.57 11.39 -1.47
C ALA A 32 -5.87 10.02 -1.64
N LEU A 33 -4.54 10.01 -1.70
CA LEU A 33 -3.72 8.79 -1.73
C LEU A 33 -3.46 8.18 -0.34
N GLY A 34 -4.04 8.74 0.73
CA GLY A 34 -3.97 8.16 2.09
C GLY A 34 -2.75 8.59 2.92
N ILE A 35 -2.06 9.66 2.54
CA ILE A 35 -0.89 10.15 3.29
C ILE A 35 -1.34 11.05 4.42
N SER A 36 -0.63 11.01 5.54
CA SER A 36 -0.90 11.89 6.67
C SER A 36 -0.79 13.38 6.29
N LEU A 37 -1.68 14.21 6.85
CA LEU A 37 -1.75 15.64 6.54
C LEU A 37 -0.43 16.37 6.80
N LYS A 38 0.25 16.04 7.90
CA LYS A 38 1.54 16.66 8.27
C LYS A 38 2.60 16.42 7.19
N SER A 39 2.76 15.17 6.77
CA SER A 39 3.71 14.82 5.70
C SER A 39 3.29 15.43 4.36
N ALA A 40 2.00 15.43 4.05
CA ALA A 40 1.49 16.03 2.82
C ALA A 40 1.79 17.53 2.73
N ILE A 41 1.59 18.27 3.82
CA ILE A 41 1.91 19.70 3.89
C ILE A 41 3.42 19.92 3.71
N GLN A 42 4.25 19.22 4.49
CA GLN A 42 5.71 19.35 4.45
C GLN A 42 6.28 19.16 3.05
N HIS A 43 5.80 18.14 2.32
CA HIS A 43 6.27 17.85 0.97
C HIS A 43 5.59 18.73 -0.10
N GLY A 44 4.32 19.10 0.08
CA GLY A 44 3.56 19.91 -0.86
C GLY A 44 4.05 21.36 -0.98
N VAL A 45 4.52 21.96 0.12
CA VAL A 45 5.06 23.33 0.14
C VAL A 45 6.57 23.41 -0.08
N SER A 46 7.26 22.26 -0.10
CA SER A 46 8.72 22.25 -0.28
C SER A 46 9.13 22.84 -1.63
N SER A 47 10.22 23.60 -1.62
CA SER A 47 10.88 24.19 -2.82
C SER A 47 11.81 23.20 -3.54
N ASN A 48 11.78 21.93 -3.13
CA ASN A 48 12.63 20.89 -3.70
C ASN A 48 12.34 20.69 -5.19
N SER A 49 13.40 20.41 -5.95
CA SER A 49 13.28 20.11 -7.38
C SER A 49 12.42 18.87 -7.62
N TYR A 50 11.77 18.80 -8.78
CA TYR A 50 10.88 17.68 -9.12
C TYR A 50 11.60 16.33 -9.09
N TRP A 51 12.86 16.31 -9.55
CA TRP A 51 13.69 15.11 -9.50
C TRP A 51 14.04 14.69 -8.08
N GLN A 52 14.30 15.64 -7.18
CA GLN A 52 14.55 15.32 -5.77
C GLN A 52 13.29 14.78 -5.10
N MET A 53 12.13 15.39 -5.39
CA MET A 53 10.84 14.96 -4.85
C MET A 53 10.47 13.53 -5.26
N SER A 54 10.78 13.12 -6.49
CA SER A 54 10.51 11.76 -6.97
C SER A 54 11.25 10.65 -6.20
N ARG A 55 12.30 10.97 -5.44
CA ARG A 55 13.06 10.02 -4.60
C ARG A 55 12.54 9.94 -3.16
N THR A 56 11.73 10.91 -2.73
CA THR A 56 11.30 11.00 -1.33
C THR A 56 10.41 9.81 -0.96
N PRO A 57 10.51 9.31 0.29
CA PRO A 57 9.74 8.16 0.73
C PRO A 57 8.23 8.42 0.70
N VAL A 58 7.81 9.66 0.98
CA VAL A 58 6.40 10.05 0.94
C VAL A 58 5.81 9.91 -0.46
N ILE A 59 6.54 10.31 -1.50
CA ILE A 59 6.08 10.15 -2.90
C ILE A 59 6.13 8.68 -3.34
N ASN A 60 7.08 7.89 -2.84
CA ASN A 60 7.12 6.46 -3.11
C ASN A 60 5.97 5.71 -2.42
N GLN A 61 5.54 6.17 -1.25
CA GLN A 61 4.35 5.66 -0.56
C GLN A 61 3.07 6.10 -1.28
N ALA A 62 2.98 7.38 -1.65
CA ALA A 62 1.86 7.96 -2.41
C ALA A 62 1.61 7.23 -3.73
N ILE A 63 2.67 7.13 -4.54
CA ILE A 63 2.67 6.58 -5.88
C ILE A 63 3.46 5.28 -5.81
N SER A 64 2.84 4.32 -5.11
CA SER A 64 3.40 3.00 -4.87
C SER A 64 3.47 2.19 -6.16
N ASN A 65 4.33 1.17 -6.19
CA ASN A 65 4.45 0.31 -7.37
C ASN A 65 3.15 -0.46 -7.64
N VAL A 66 2.40 -0.80 -6.59
CA VAL A 66 1.09 -1.45 -6.69
C VAL A 66 0.10 -0.50 -7.35
N TRP A 67 0.03 0.74 -6.85
CA TRP A 67 -0.84 1.77 -7.44
C TRP A 67 -0.49 2.03 -8.91
N LEU A 68 0.80 2.07 -9.27
CA LEU A 68 1.22 2.21 -10.67
C LEU A 68 0.78 1.03 -11.54
N GLN A 69 0.83 -0.20 -11.01
CA GLN A 69 0.33 -1.38 -11.73
C GLN A 69 -1.19 -1.33 -11.93
N GLU A 70 -1.95 -0.84 -10.95
CA GLU A 70 -3.39 -0.61 -11.06
C GLU A 70 -3.73 0.44 -12.12
N GLN A 71 -2.90 1.47 -12.25
CA GLN A 71 -2.99 2.45 -13.36
C GLN A 71 -2.59 1.87 -14.73
N GLY A 72 -2.21 0.59 -14.80
CA GLY A 72 -1.85 -0.10 -16.04
C GLY A 72 -0.36 -0.06 -16.40
N LEU A 73 0.52 0.40 -15.50
CA LEU A 73 1.96 0.36 -15.75
C LEU A 73 2.49 -1.08 -15.64
N LEU A 74 2.79 -1.68 -16.79
CA LEU A 74 3.46 -2.97 -16.87
C LEU A 74 4.96 -2.81 -16.57
N SER A 75 5.54 -3.73 -15.80
CA SER A 75 6.99 -3.76 -15.59
C SER A 75 7.68 -4.19 -16.89
N VAL A 76 8.82 -3.58 -17.25
CA VAL A 76 9.61 -4.00 -18.41
C VAL A 76 10.05 -5.45 -18.24
N LYS A 77 10.37 -5.87 -17.02
CA LYS A 77 10.66 -7.26 -16.70
C LYS A 77 9.51 -8.20 -17.08
N ASP A 78 8.26 -7.84 -16.75
CA ASP A 78 7.10 -8.69 -17.04
C ASP A 78 6.87 -8.82 -18.54
N LEU A 79 7.05 -7.72 -19.28
CA LEU A 79 6.98 -7.71 -20.74
C LEU A 79 8.09 -8.58 -21.36
N TRP A 80 9.30 -8.48 -20.84
CA TRP A 80 10.46 -9.22 -21.35
C TRP A 80 10.32 -10.73 -21.09
N CYS A 81 9.91 -11.12 -19.87
CA CYS A 81 9.62 -12.52 -19.55
C CYS A 81 8.50 -13.09 -20.43
N LYS A 82 7.45 -12.31 -20.69
CA LYS A 82 6.36 -12.70 -21.59
C LYS A 82 6.85 -12.90 -23.03
N ALA A 83 7.71 -12.02 -23.54
CA ALA A 83 8.28 -12.11 -24.88
C ALA A 83 9.17 -13.35 -25.06
N GLN A 84 9.86 -13.77 -23.99
CA GLN A 84 10.72 -14.96 -24.00
C GLN A 84 9.96 -16.27 -23.71
N GLY A 85 8.64 -16.23 -23.51
CA GLY A 85 7.84 -17.43 -23.26
C GLY A 85 7.94 -17.97 -21.83
N TYR A 86 8.47 -17.20 -20.88
CA TYR A 86 8.46 -17.59 -19.47
C TYR A 86 7.07 -17.37 -18.86
N MET A 87 6.50 -18.42 -18.26
CA MET A 87 5.27 -18.30 -17.47
C MET A 87 5.56 -17.52 -16.18
N VAL A 88 5.11 -16.27 -16.10
CA VAL A 88 5.17 -15.49 -14.87
C VAL A 88 4.01 -15.91 -13.97
N MET A 89 4.30 -16.74 -12.97
CA MET A 89 3.41 -16.92 -11.82
C MET A 89 3.30 -15.58 -11.09
N LYS A 90 2.20 -14.84 -11.27
CA LYS A 90 1.90 -13.69 -10.41
C LYS A 90 1.69 -14.22 -9.00
N ARG A 91 2.66 -14.01 -8.10
CA ARG A 91 2.38 -14.06 -6.66
C ARG A 91 1.25 -13.07 -6.43
N LYS A 92 0.07 -13.56 -6.06
CA LYS A 92 -0.93 -12.73 -5.40
C LYS A 92 -0.20 -12.10 -4.23
N THR A 93 -0.02 -10.78 -4.26
CA THR A 93 0.28 -10.02 -3.05
C THR A 93 -0.83 -10.42 -2.10
N LEU A 94 -0.52 -11.25 -1.10
CA LEU A 94 -1.41 -11.40 0.05
C LEU A 94 -1.69 -9.97 0.47
N SER A 95 -2.94 -9.55 0.33
CA SER A 95 -3.49 -8.53 1.18
C SER A 95 -3.07 -8.93 2.59
N SER A 96 -2.07 -8.24 3.14
CA SER A 96 -1.96 -8.12 4.58
C SER A 96 -3.24 -7.39 4.97
N GLU A 97 -4.27 -8.16 5.27
CA GLU A 97 -5.33 -7.68 6.14
C GLU A 97 -4.63 -7.00 7.31
N PRO A 98 -4.95 -5.75 7.65
CA PRO A 98 -4.55 -5.25 8.94
C PRO A 98 -5.27 -6.13 9.95
N ALA A 99 -4.55 -7.08 10.55
CA ALA A 99 -4.92 -7.65 11.83
C ALA A 99 -4.86 -6.51 12.86
N CYS A 100 -5.86 -5.64 12.84
CA CYS A 100 -6.23 -4.85 14.01
C CYS A 100 -6.80 -5.87 14.99
N SER A 101 -5.91 -6.46 15.79
CA SER A 101 -6.24 -7.24 16.97
C SER A 101 -7.17 -6.38 17.82
N THR A 102 -8.47 -6.66 17.69
CA THR A 102 -9.46 -6.13 18.60
C THR A 102 -9.20 -6.83 19.92
N ALA A 103 -8.56 -6.12 20.85
CA ALA A 103 -8.48 -6.53 22.24
C ALA A 103 -9.89 -6.47 22.83
N HIS A 104 -10.63 -7.58 22.73
CA HIS A 104 -11.80 -7.77 23.56
C HIS A 104 -11.30 -8.14 24.96
N CYS A 105 -11.35 -7.18 25.88
CA CYS A 105 -11.33 -7.48 27.31
C CYS A 105 -12.59 -8.27 27.64
N GLY A 106 -12.48 -9.60 27.62
CA GLY A 106 -13.48 -10.50 28.17
C GLY A 106 -13.40 -10.55 29.71
N PRO A 107 -14.51 -10.86 30.39
CA PRO A 107 -14.67 -10.67 31.84
C PRO A 107 -14.01 -11.78 32.68
N ALA A 108 -13.83 -11.44 33.96
CA ALA A 108 -13.20 -12.23 35.01
C ALA A 108 -13.69 -13.70 35.09
N ARG A 109 -12.70 -14.59 35.17
CA ARG A 109 -12.79 -16.03 35.39
C ARG A 109 -13.49 -16.36 36.73
N TRP A 110 -14.54 -17.19 36.68
CA TRP A 110 -15.05 -17.93 37.85
C TRP A 110 -14.39 -19.31 37.96
N VAL A 111 -14.26 -19.77 39.21
CA VAL A 111 -13.46 -20.91 39.66
C VAL A 111 -14.24 -22.22 39.53
N VAL A 112 -13.50 -23.30 39.28
CA VAL A 112 -13.95 -24.67 39.03
C VAL A 112 -14.62 -25.31 40.26
N TRP A 113 -15.79 -25.92 40.08
CA TRP A 113 -16.26 -27.06 40.87
C TRP A 113 -16.68 -28.19 39.92
N GLY A 114 -16.27 -29.42 40.24
CA GLY A 114 -16.46 -30.60 39.42
C GLY A 114 -17.82 -31.29 39.60
N ALA A 115 -17.89 -32.49 39.01
CA ALA A 115 -18.95 -33.50 38.99
C ALA A 115 -19.96 -33.43 37.83
N THR A 116 -19.74 -34.36 36.89
CA THR A 116 -20.71 -35.28 36.29
C THR A 116 -22.17 -34.81 36.13
N VAL A 117 -22.64 -34.68 34.88
CA VAL A 117 -23.81 -35.42 34.34
C VAL A 117 -23.89 -35.22 32.82
N ARG A 118 -24.09 -36.35 32.16
CA ARG A 118 -24.37 -36.53 30.73
C ARG A 118 -25.76 -35.98 30.43
N SER A 119 -25.92 -35.04 29.51
CA SER A 119 -27.21 -34.82 28.82
C SER A 119 -27.00 -34.13 27.48
N ARG A 120 -27.58 -34.75 26.47
CA ARG A 120 -27.59 -34.44 25.05
C ARG A 120 -28.72 -33.42 24.80
N CYS A 121 -28.49 -32.39 23.99
CA CYS A 121 -29.59 -31.59 23.44
C CYS A 121 -29.43 -31.49 21.92
N LEU A 122 -30.44 -32.02 21.22
CA LEU A 122 -30.77 -31.75 19.81
C LEU A 122 -31.63 -30.46 19.73
N PRO A 123 -31.77 -29.86 18.54
CA PRO A 123 -32.17 -28.48 18.33
C PRO A 123 -33.68 -28.29 18.11
N ASP A 124 -34.11 -27.03 18.14
CA ASP A 124 -35.25 -26.51 17.38
C ASP A 124 -34.72 -25.66 16.20
#